data_AF-A0A9D6E8L5-F1
#
_entry.id   AF-A0A9D6E8L5-F1
#
_cell.length_a   1.000
_cell.length_b   1.000
_cell.length_c   1.000
_cell.angle_alpha   90.00
_cell.angle_beta   90.00
_cell.angle_gamma   90.00
#
_symmetry.space_group_name_H-M   'P 1'
#
loop_
_entity.id
_entity.type
_entity.pdbx_description
1 polymer ?
#
loop_
_entity_poly.entity_id
_entity_poly.type
_entity_poly.pdbx_seq_one_letter_code
_entity_poly.pdbx_strand_id
1 'polypeptide(L)'
;MPETIFRFAEALRRLLHAADPEAFEALWVAEGLEDLGWDALGRAWRADAGGWERALDEADGLLLRLLDRLPVLAASAEPAAVHVRTFRDPELERLQHATAAALVAQRYGVAGLRTVVADEAAPLARRYFAFLALAERHPPSEWPLFARYLTPGAHHAFLGAAAEAARFYPEADAAARLVELFDAVRDDLQLRSFLSPRILESLYVLADPSTLPFFRTLLTAGFTDQDPEHCEVTRALVMVRRLTGKVEPNSKYADPEAPGVVETLAQAEDLFARRSGTLRPVTVI
;
A
#
# COMPACT_ATOMS: atom_id res chain seq x y z
N MET A 1 18.82 4.55 8.79
CA MET A 1 19.69 3.77 9.69
C MET A 1 19.30 2.30 9.63
N PRO A 2 20.25 1.37 9.45
CA PRO A 2 20.05 -0.08 9.39
C PRO A 2 19.59 -0.74 10.70
N GLU A 3 19.46 0.03 11.77
CA GLU A 3 19.06 -0.48 13.09
C GLU A 3 17.70 -1.17 13.11
N THR A 4 16.69 -0.69 12.37
CA THR A 4 15.35 -1.28 12.40
C THR A 4 15.33 -2.73 11.88
N ILE A 5 16.07 -3.07 10.82
CA ILE A 5 16.08 -4.46 10.31
C ILE A 5 16.80 -5.40 11.28
N PHE A 6 17.83 -4.93 11.97
CA PHE A 6 18.53 -5.73 12.98
C PHE A 6 17.65 -5.99 14.20
N ARG A 7 16.89 -4.96 14.63
CA ARG A 7 15.87 -5.12 15.67
C ARG A 7 14.78 -6.11 15.26
N PHE A 8 14.31 -6.03 14.01
CA PHE A 8 13.36 -7.00 13.47
C PHE A 8 13.92 -8.42 13.50
N ALA A 9 15.14 -8.63 12.99
CA ALA A 9 15.80 -9.94 13.07
C ALA A 9 15.97 -10.43 14.52
N GLU A 10 16.30 -9.55 15.46
CA GLU A 10 16.38 -9.92 16.88
C GLU A 10 15.02 -10.34 17.46
N ALA A 11 13.96 -9.61 17.17
CA ALA A 11 12.60 -9.96 17.59
C ALA A 11 12.18 -11.33 17.01
N LEU A 12 12.48 -11.59 15.73
CA LEU A 12 12.25 -12.89 15.10
C LEU A 12 13.04 -14.02 15.79
N ARG A 13 14.31 -13.77 16.18
CA ARG A 13 15.10 -14.75 16.95
C ARG A 13 14.41 -15.05 18.29
N ARG A 14 13.93 -14.04 19.02
CA ARG A 14 13.23 -14.25 20.31
C ARG A 14 11.96 -15.06 20.11
N LEU A 15 11.16 -14.72 19.10
CA LEU A 15 9.93 -15.42 18.75
C LEU A 15 10.17 -16.89 18.39
N LEU A 16 11.27 -17.17 17.67
CA LEU A 16 11.67 -18.55 17.32
C LEU A 16 11.98 -19.42 18.55
N HIS A 17 12.30 -18.80 19.69
CA HIS A 17 12.55 -19.49 20.95
C HIS A 17 11.36 -19.47 21.92
N ALA A 18 10.20 -18.90 21.54
CA ALA A 18 9.00 -18.92 22.36
C ALA A 18 8.61 -20.36 22.71
N ALA A 19 8.39 -20.67 23.99
CA ALA A 19 8.19 -22.05 24.44
C ALA A 19 6.85 -22.64 23.98
N ASP A 20 5.81 -21.82 23.94
CA ASP A 20 4.42 -22.18 23.67
C ASP A 20 3.70 -21.02 22.94
N PRO A 21 2.45 -21.23 22.48
CA PRO A 21 1.68 -20.19 21.80
C PRO A 21 1.39 -18.93 22.63
N GLU A 22 1.26 -19.04 23.96
CA GLU A 22 1.01 -17.87 24.82
C GLU A 22 2.25 -16.98 24.90
N ALA A 23 3.42 -17.59 25.11
CA ALA A 23 4.71 -16.90 25.09
C ALA A 23 4.98 -16.30 23.71
N PHE A 24 4.60 -16.98 22.63
CA PHE A 24 4.71 -16.47 21.27
C PHE A 24 3.89 -15.19 21.08
N GLU A 25 2.62 -15.22 21.47
CA GLU A 25 1.73 -14.05 21.34
C GLU A 25 2.18 -12.90 22.24
N ALA A 26 2.62 -13.18 23.47
CA ALA A 26 3.14 -12.16 24.38
C ALA A 26 4.38 -11.46 23.79
N LEU A 27 5.30 -12.22 23.19
CA LEU A 27 6.48 -11.66 22.51
C LEU A 27 6.08 -10.89 21.25
N TRP A 28 5.14 -11.40 20.46
CA TRP A 28 4.63 -10.72 19.27
C TRP A 28 4.16 -9.30 19.60
N VAL A 29 3.32 -9.17 20.63
CA VAL A 29 2.75 -7.90 21.08
C VAL A 29 3.82 -7.02 21.72
N ALA A 30 4.68 -7.57 22.59
CA ALA A 30 5.72 -6.82 23.28
C ALA A 30 6.75 -6.19 22.33
N GLU A 31 7.10 -6.89 21.25
CA GLU A 31 8.04 -6.39 20.24
C GLU A 31 7.35 -5.51 19.17
N GLY A 32 6.01 -5.50 19.12
CA GLY A 32 5.26 -4.83 18.05
C GLY A 32 5.67 -5.37 16.67
N LEU A 33 5.74 -6.69 16.52
CA LEU A 33 6.47 -7.33 15.43
C LEU A 33 5.97 -6.95 14.04
N GLU A 34 4.65 -6.81 13.87
CA GLU A 34 4.03 -6.41 12.60
C GLU A 34 4.50 -5.01 12.18
N ASP A 35 4.31 -4.00 13.03
CA ASP A 35 4.73 -2.63 12.76
C ASP A 35 6.25 -2.52 12.55
N LEU A 36 7.02 -3.24 13.36
CA LEU A 36 8.48 -3.28 13.26
C LEU A 36 8.93 -3.88 11.92
N GLY A 37 8.30 -4.97 11.50
CA GLY A 37 8.58 -5.64 10.22
C GLY A 37 8.24 -4.72 9.04
N TRP A 38 7.04 -4.14 9.02
CA TRP A 38 6.62 -3.26 7.93
C TRP A 38 7.44 -1.96 7.86
N ASP A 39 7.83 -1.35 8.99
CA ASP A 39 8.75 -0.20 8.99
C ASP A 39 10.15 -0.59 8.48
N ALA A 40 10.69 -1.73 8.92
CA ALA A 40 11.99 -2.22 8.47
C ALA A 40 12.01 -2.49 6.95
N LEU A 41 11.00 -3.19 6.44
CA LEU A 41 10.89 -3.56 5.04
C LEU A 41 10.60 -2.36 4.14
N GLY A 42 9.72 -1.44 4.56
CA GLY A 42 9.47 -0.20 3.84
C GLY A 42 10.72 0.66 3.69
N ARG A 43 11.65 0.64 4.65
CA ARG A 43 12.96 1.29 4.53
C ARG A 43 13.90 0.53 3.60
N ALA A 44 13.94 -0.80 3.72
CA ALA A 44 14.79 -1.65 2.89
C ALA A 44 14.42 -1.59 1.40
N TRP A 45 13.14 -1.45 1.05
CA TRP A 45 12.69 -1.27 -0.34
C TRP A 45 13.15 0.05 -0.94
N ARG A 46 13.10 1.14 -0.17
CA ARG A 46 13.50 2.48 -0.62
C ARG A 46 15.00 2.73 -0.60
N ALA A 47 15.77 1.91 0.11
CA ALA A 47 17.21 2.08 0.20
C ALA A 47 17.91 1.61 -1.09
N ASP A 48 18.70 2.50 -1.70
CA ASP A 48 19.63 2.10 -2.75
C ASP A 48 20.85 1.40 -2.16
N ALA A 49 21.22 0.28 -2.78
CA ALA A 49 22.42 -0.55 -2.54
C ALA A 49 22.42 -1.48 -1.30
N GLY A 50 23.07 -2.63 -1.50
CA GLY A 50 23.10 -3.87 -0.70
C GLY A 50 23.57 -3.81 0.76
N GLY A 51 23.59 -2.64 1.39
CA GLY A 51 23.89 -2.48 2.81
C GLY A 51 22.92 -3.24 3.74
N TRP A 52 21.78 -3.70 3.20
CA TRP A 52 20.75 -4.44 3.91
C TRP A 52 20.73 -5.93 3.57
N GLU A 53 21.48 -6.36 2.55
CA GLU A 53 21.37 -7.72 2.00
C GLU A 53 21.54 -8.79 3.06
N ARG A 54 22.61 -8.70 3.86
CA ARG A 54 22.91 -9.70 4.90
C ARG A 54 21.84 -9.75 5.99
N ALA A 55 21.30 -8.60 6.39
CA ALA A 55 20.28 -8.53 7.42
C ALA A 55 18.93 -9.07 6.91
N LEU A 56 18.60 -8.80 5.65
CA LEU A 56 17.41 -9.33 4.98
C LEU A 56 17.52 -10.85 4.74
N ASP A 57 18.69 -11.33 4.35
CA ASP A 57 18.96 -12.77 4.18
C ASP A 57 18.80 -13.52 5.51
N GLU A 58 19.29 -12.92 6.61
CA GLU A 58 19.05 -13.47 7.95
C GLU A 58 17.57 -13.42 8.34
N ALA A 59 16.89 -12.28 8.15
CA ALA A 59 15.47 -12.15 8.49
C ALA A 59 14.59 -13.13 7.68
N ASP A 60 14.87 -13.29 6.38
CA ASP A 60 14.17 -14.25 5.52
C ASP A 60 14.37 -15.68 6.02
N GLY A 61 15.60 -16.06 6.36
CA GLY A 61 15.90 -17.36 6.95
C GLY A 61 15.22 -17.60 8.31
N LEU A 62 15.08 -16.56 9.14
CA LEU A 62 14.37 -16.66 10.42
C LEU A 62 12.86 -16.80 10.23
N LEU A 63 12.26 -16.07 9.29
CA LEU A 63 10.84 -16.16 8.95
C LEU A 63 10.49 -17.55 8.42
N LEU A 64 11.30 -18.11 7.51
CA LEU A 64 11.11 -19.47 7.01
C LEU A 64 11.16 -20.51 8.14
N ARG A 65 12.13 -20.40 9.06
CA ARG A 65 12.20 -21.30 10.22
C ARG A 65 11.03 -21.15 11.19
N LEU A 66 10.50 -19.94 11.35
CA LEU A 66 9.30 -19.70 12.13
C LEU A 66 8.09 -20.39 11.50
N LEU A 67 7.87 -20.19 10.20
CA LEU A 67 6.79 -20.82 9.44
C LEU A 67 6.89 -22.36 9.50
N ASP A 68 8.08 -22.93 9.34
CA ASP A 68 8.29 -24.38 9.49
C ASP A 68 7.95 -24.91 10.90
N ARG A 69 8.12 -24.06 11.92
CA ARG A 69 7.88 -24.41 13.33
C ARG A 69 6.41 -24.28 13.75
N LEU A 70 5.66 -23.35 13.15
CA LEU A 70 4.31 -23.02 13.57
C LEU A 70 3.34 -24.22 13.60
N PRO A 71 3.34 -25.15 12.63
CA PRO A 71 2.46 -26.31 12.67
C PRO A 71 2.62 -27.17 13.93
N VAL A 72 3.84 -27.22 14.49
CA VAL A 72 4.14 -27.97 15.73
C VAL A 72 3.81 -27.13 16.96
N LEU A 73 4.22 -25.86 16.98
CA LEU A 73 3.99 -24.96 18.11
C LEU A 73 2.50 -24.75 18.37
N ALA A 74 1.72 -24.58 17.30
CA ALA A 74 0.28 -24.28 17.34
C ALA A 74 -0.59 -25.51 17.04
N ALA A 75 -0.10 -26.72 17.34
CA ALA A 75 -0.83 -27.96 17.04
C ALA A 75 -2.08 -28.18 17.91
N SER A 76 -2.11 -27.61 19.13
CA SER A 76 -3.21 -27.83 20.08
C SER A 76 -4.49 -27.09 19.65
N ALA A 77 -5.62 -27.49 20.25
CA ALA A 77 -6.91 -26.82 20.09
C ALA A 77 -7.12 -25.68 21.11
N GLU A 78 -6.11 -25.34 21.90
CA GLU A 78 -6.20 -24.27 22.88
C GLU A 78 -6.34 -22.91 22.18
N PRO A 79 -7.04 -21.94 22.80
CA PRO A 79 -7.30 -20.64 22.18
C PRO A 79 -6.06 -19.94 21.66
N ALA A 80 -4.94 -19.99 22.39
CA ALA A 80 -3.69 -19.37 21.98
C ALA A 80 -3.08 -20.04 20.72
N ALA A 81 -3.10 -21.37 20.64
CA ALA A 81 -2.65 -22.11 19.46
C ALA A 81 -3.52 -21.81 18.23
N VAL A 82 -4.85 -21.78 18.41
CA VAL A 82 -5.78 -21.40 17.34
C VAL A 82 -5.52 -19.98 16.88
N HIS A 83 -5.28 -19.05 17.81
CA HIS A 83 -4.97 -17.66 17.48
C HIS A 83 -3.70 -17.55 16.62
N VAL A 84 -2.61 -18.19 17.04
CA VAL A 84 -1.34 -18.19 16.28
C VAL A 84 -1.56 -18.73 14.86
N ARG A 85 -2.19 -19.89 14.70
CA ARG A 85 -2.45 -20.47 13.36
C ARG A 85 -3.39 -19.61 12.50
N THR A 86 -4.36 -18.94 13.10
CA THR A 86 -5.37 -18.18 12.34
C THR A 86 -4.86 -16.80 11.95
N PHE A 87 -4.08 -16.15 12.81
CA PHE A 87 -3.75 -14.73 12.67
C PHE A 87 -2.25 -14.47 12.51
N ARG A 88 -1.37 -15.26 13.11
CA ARG A 88 0.08 -15.04 13.08
C ARG A 88 0.78 -15.78 11.96
N ASP A 89 0.28 -16.97 11.60
CA ASP A 89 0.80 -17.73 10.48
C ASP A 89 0.67 -16.96 9.14
N PRO A 90 -0.52 -16.44 8.75
CA PRO A 90 -0.63 -15.65 7.54
C PRO A 90 0.23 -14.37 7.60
N GLU A 91 0.37 -13.77 8.79
CA GLU A 91 1.19 -12.57 8.94
C GLU A 91 2.67 -12.81 8.71
N LEU A 92 3.19 -13.92 9.24
CA LEU A 92 4.56 -14.34 9.00
C LEU A 92 4.79 -14.69 7.54
N GLU A 93 3.82 -15.31 6.85
CA GLU A 93 3.89 -15.54 5.40
C GLU A 93 3.97 -14.22 4.62
N ARG A 94 3.14 -13.22 4.98
CA ARG A 94 3.19 -11.88 4.38
C ARG A 94 4.55 -11.23 4.58
N LEU A 95 5.06 -11.22 5.81
CA LEU A 95 6.38 -10.68 6.14
C LEU A 95 7.50 -11.43 5.42
N GLN A 96 7.39 -12.75 5.25
CA GLN A 96 8.37 -13.56 4.52
C GLN A 96 8.41 -13.16 3.05
N HIS A 97 7.27 -13.11 2.36
CA HIS A 97 7.23 -12.72 0.96
C HIS A 97 7.71 -11.27 0.74
N ALA A 98 7.37 -10.36 1.65
CA ALA A 98 7.84 -8.99 1.64
C ALA A 98 9.37 -8.90 1.85
N THR A 99 9.92 -9.69 2.78
CA THR A 99 11.37 -9.80 3.03
C THR A 99 12.10 -10.37 1.81
N ALA A 100 11.57 -11.42 1.20
CA ALA A 100 12.11 -12.00 -0.03
C ALA A 100 12.14 -10.97 -1.18
N ALA A 101 11.07 -10.18 -1.34
CA ALA A 101 11.05 -9.09 -2.33
C ALA A 101 12.11 -8.01 -2.02
N ALA A 102 12.27 -7.62 -0.76
CA ALA A 102 13.33 -6.70 -0.36
C ALA A 102 14.73 -7.27 -0.67
N LEU A 103 14.96 -8.54 -0.39
CA LEU A 103 16.22 -9.21 -0.68
C LEU A 103 16.51 -9.27 -2.18
N VAL A 104 15.49 -9.56 -3.02
CA VAL A 104 15.61 -9.49 -4.48
C VAL A 104 15.95 -8.06 -4.94
N ALA A 105 15.29 -7.05 -4.38
CA ALA A 105 15.56 -5.66 -4.70
C ALA A 105 17.01 -5.27 -4.41
N GLN A 106 17.55 -5.74 -3.28
CA GLN A 106 18.92 -5.46 -2.85
C GLN A 106 19.98 -6.21 -3.67
N ARG A 107 19.73 -7.47 -4.03
CA ARG A 107 20.68 -8.30 -4.80
C ARG A 107 20.67 -8.01 -6.29
N TYR A 108 19.50 -7.79 -6.87
CA TYR A 108 19.27 -7.84 -8.32
C TYR A 108 18.58 -6.59 -8.87
N GLY A 109 18.24 -5.64 -8.01
CA GLY A 109 17.66 -4.36 -8.41
C GLY A 109 16.29 -4.51 -9.10
N VAL A 110 15.99 -3.55 -9.98
CA VAL A 110 14.75 -3.50 -10.77
C VAL A 110 14.59 -4.73 -11.65
N ALA A 111 15.68 -5.21 -12.25
CA ALA A 111 15.65 -6.37 -13.15
C ALA A 111 15.17 -7.64 -12.43
N GLY A 112 15.72 -7.92 -11.24
CA GLY A 112 15.29 -9.08 -10.46
C GLY A 112 13.83 -9.00 -10.02
N LEU A 113 13.37 -7.82 -9.57
CA LEU A 113 11.97 -7.64 -9.20
C LEU A 113 11.03 -7.86 -10.40
N ARG A 114 11.37 -7.36 -11.58
CA ARG A 114 10.60 -7.61 -12.81
C ARG A 114 10.50 -9.10 -13.15
N THR A 115 11.60 -9.85 -12.98
CA THR A 115 11.59 -11.30 -13.17
C THR A 115 10.59 -11.96 -12.22
N VAL A 116 10.58 -11.58 -10.95
CA VAL A 116 9.63 -12.13 -9.96
C VAL A 116 8.18 -11.76 -10.30
N VAL A 117 7.90 -10.53 -10.71
CA VAL A 117 6.54 -10.10 -11.10
C VAL A 117 6.02 -10.90 -12.30
N ALA A 118 6.90 -11.14 -13.28
CA ALA A 118 6.57 -11.86 -14.52
C ALA A 118 6.46 -13.39 -14.35
N ASP A 119 6.93 -13.95 -13.23
CA ASP A 119 6.85 -15.39 -12.97
C ASP A 119 5.42 -15.77 -12.56
N GLU A 120 4.62 -16.24 -13.52
CA GLU A 120 3.24 -16.68 -13.28
C GLU A 120 3.14 -17.97 -12.45
N ALA A 121 4.24 -18.74 -12.30
CA ALA A 121 4.28 -19.92 -11.45
C ALA A 121 4.57 -19.59 -9.98
N ALA A 122 5.07 -18.39 -9.68
CA ALA A 122 5.32 -17.94 -8.31
C ALA A 122 4.00 -17.68 -7.56
N PRO A 123 3.96 -17.87 -6.23
CA PRO A 123 2.82 -17.49 -5.40
C PRO A 123 2.41 -16.03 -5.63
N LEU A 124 1.10 -15.77 -5.64
CA LEU A 124 0.54 -14.44 -5.89
C LEU A 124 1.13 -13.37 -4.96
N ALA A 125 1.21 -13.67 -3.67
CA ALA A 125 1.77 -12.76 -2.66
C ALA A 125 3.24 -12.44 -2.95
N ARG A 126 4.06 -13.42 -3.36
CA ARG A 126 5.46 -13.19 -3.75
C ARG A 126 5.58 -12.23 -4.93
N ARG A 127 4.75 -12.41 -5.95
CA ARG A 127 4.69 -11.51 -7.13
C ARG A 127 4.21 -10.12 -6.73
N TYR A 128 3.21 -10.04 -5.86
CA TYR A 128 2.65 -8.79 -5.37
C TYR A 128 3.67 -7.97 -4.59
N PHE A 129 4.41 -8.57 -3.65
CA PHE A 129 5.41 -7.83 -2.89
C PHE A 129 6.60 -7.40 -3.76
N ALA A 130 6.97 -8.15 -4.79
CA ALA A 130 7.95 -7.68 -5.77
C ALA A 130 7.43 -6.48 -6.58
N PHE A 131 6.14 -6.49 -6.93
CA PHE A 131 5.48 -5.36 -7.60
C PHE A 131 5.39 -4.12 -6.70
N LEU A 132 5.05 -4.31 -5.42
CA LEU A 132 5.02 -3.24 -4.43
C LEU A 132 6.43 -2.67 -4.17
N ALA A 133 7.46 -3.52 -4.09
CA ALA A 133 8.84 -3.07 -3.97
C ALA A 133 9.29 -2.25 -5.19
N LEU A 134 8.84 -2.58 -6.40
CA LEU A 134 9.07 -1.73 -7.58
C LEU A 134 8.33 -0.39 -7.45
N ALA A 135 7.09 -0.39 -6.95
CA ALA A 135 6.30 0.83 -6.78
C ALA A 135 6.97 1.78 -5.76
N GLU A 136 7.43 1.27 -4.63
CA GLU A 136 8.15 2.01 -3.59
C GLU A 136 9.45 2.64 -4.08
N ARG A 137 10.11 1.99 -5.06
CA ARG A 137 11.35 2.49 -5.68
C ARG A 137 11.14 3.44 -6.83
N HIS A 138 9.92 3.48 -7.37
CA HIS A 138 9.50 4.32 -8.51
C HIS A 138 10.58 4.51 -9.60
N PRO A 139 11.17 3.42 -10.15
CA PRO A 139 12.22 3.52 -11.16
C PRO A 139 11.67 4.19 -12.44
N PRO A 140 12.33 5.23 -13.00
CA PRO A 140 11.75 6.10 -14.04
C PRO A 140 11.21 5.40 -15.29
N SER A 141 11.74 4.22 -15.64
CA SER A 141 11.37 3.47 -16.84
C SER A 141 10.25 2.45 -16.66
N GLU A 142 9.72 2.25 -15.44
CA GLU A 142 8.80 1.14 -15.16
C GLU A 142 7.31 1.51 -15.23
N TRP A 143 6.97 2.74 -15.62
CA TRP A 143 5.56 3.10 -15.88
C TRP A 143 4.81 2.08 -16.76
N PRO A 144 5.38 1.57 -17.88
CA PRO A 144 4.69 0.58 -18.71
C PRO A 144 4.31 -0.70 -17.97
N LEU A 145 5.04 -1.09 -16.91
CA LEU A 145 4.66 -2.23 -16.09
C LEU A 145 3.39 -1.92 -15.29
N PHE A 146 3.36 -0.81 -14.55
CA PHE A 146 2.20 -0.41 -13.74
C PHE A 146 0.96 -0.15 -14.59
N ALA A 147 1.13 0.54 -15.72
CA ALA A 147 0.04 0.84 -16.65
C ALA A 147 -0.69 -0.43 -17.15
N ARG A 148 0.00 -1.56 -17.30
CA ARG A 148 -0.62 -2.84 -17.69
C ARG A 148 -1.58 -3.41 -16.64
N TYR A 149 -1.40 -3.03 -15.37
CA TYR A 149 -2.26 -3.47 -14.27
C TYR A 149 -3.37 -2.47 -13.97
N LEU A 150 -3.44 -1.30 -14.62
CA LEU A 150 -4.54 -0.34 -14.50
C LEU A 150 -5.75 -0.76 -15.36
N THR A 151 -6.29 -1.94 -15.07
CA THR A 151 -7.45 -2.51 -15.75
C THR A 151 -8.35 -3.19 -14.73
N PRO A 152 -9.70 -3.12 -14.87
CA PRO A 152 -10.61 -3.80 -13.94
C PRO A 152 -10.41 -5.32 -13.84
N GLY A 153 -9.82 -5.96 -14.85
CA GLY A 153 -9.55 -7.40 -14.86
C GLY A 153 -8.26 -7.80 -14.14
N ALA A 154 -7.42 -6.85 -13.75
CA ALA A 154 -6.23 -7.14 -12.95
C ALA A 154 -6.61 -7.53 -11.51
N HIS A 155 -5.78 -8.36 -10.88
CA HIS A 155 -5.97 -8.68 -9.47
C HIS A 155 -5.94 -7.40 -8.62
N HIS A 156 -6.94 -7.20 -7.76
CA HIS A 156 -7.17 -5.94 -7.03
C HIS A 156 -5.93 -5.42 -6.28
N ALA A 157 -5.09 -6.31 -5.73
CA ALA A 157 -3.85 -5.92 -5.07
C ALA A 157 -2.85 -5.23 -6.03
N PHE A 158 -2.66 -5.77 -7.23
CA PHE A 158 -1.79 -5.15 -8.25
C PHE A 158 -2.41 -3.88 -8.80
N LEU A 159 -3.73 -3.89 -9.02
CA LEU A 159 -4.49 -2.73 -9.48
C LEU A 159 -4.37 -1.55 -8.49
N GLY A 160 -4.54 -1.83 -7.19
CA GLY A 160 -4.38 -0.83 -6.12
C GLY A 160 -2.96 -0.28 -6.04
N ALA A 161 -1.96 -1.16 -6.05
CA ALA A 161 -0.55 -0.74 -6.04
C ALA A 161 -0.18 0.06 -7.30
N ALA A 162 -0.69 -0.32 -8.48
CA ALA A 162 -0.48 0.42 -9.72
C ALA A 162 -1.13 1.80 -9.70
N ALA A 163 -2.36 1.88 -9.16
CA ALA A 163 -3.08 3.13 -9.02
C ALA A 163 -2.33 4.10 -8.12
N GLU A 164 -1.75 3.63 -7.02
CA GLU A 164 -0.94 4.46 -6.14
C GLU A 164 0.46 4.75 -6.68
N ALA A 165 1.06 3.85 -7.46
CA ALA A 165 2.37 4.07 -8.08
C ALA A 165 2.34 5.16 -9.16
N ALA A 166 1.18 5.33 -9.82
CA ALA A 166 0.98 6.28 -10.93
C ALA A 166 1.42 7.71 -10.61
N ARG A 167 1.29 8.15 -9.35
CA ARG A 167 1.70 9.50 -8.92
C ARG A 167 3.20 9.80 -9.05
N PHE A 168 4.03 8.77 -9.17
CA PHE A 168 5.47 8.92 -9.34
C PHE A 168 5.90 8.98 -10.81
N TYR A 169 4.96 8.98 -11.75
CA TYR A 169 5.22 9.04 -13.20
C TYR A 169 4.48 10.21 -13.87
N PRO A 170 4.79 11.47 -13.48
CA PRO A 170 4.05 12.65 -13.95
C PRO A 170 4.22 12.95 -15.45
N GLU A 171 5.34 12.55 -16.04
CA GLU A 171 5.63 12.76 -17.48
C GLU A 171 4.89 11.76 -18.39
N ALA A 172 4.14 10.82 -17.81
CA ALA A 172 3.41 9.79 -18.54
C ALA A 172 1.90 10.08 -18.60
N ASP A 173 1.16 9.22 -19.31
CA ASP A 173 -0.30 9.23 -19.40
C ASP A 173 -1.03 8.78 -18.12
N ALA A 174 -0.35 8.86 -16.95
CA ALA A 174 -0.80 8.35 -15.68
C ALA A 174 -2.15 8.93 -15.24
N ALA A 175 -2.32 10.25 -15.34
CA ALA A 175 -3.56 10.91 -14.93
C ALA A 175 -4.75 10.44 -15.77
N ALA A 176 -4.58 10.35 -17.09
CA ALA A 176 -5.61 9.88 -18.02
C ALA A 176 -6.01 8.42 -17.71
N ARG A 177 -5.04 7.53 -17.52
CA ARG A 177 -5.32 6.12 -17.18
C ARG A 177 -6.05 5.95 -15.85
N LEU A 178 -5.74 6.79 -14.86
CA LEU A 178 -6.42 6.77 -13.57
C LEU A 178 -7.90 7.20 -13.69
N VAL A 179 -8.18 8.21 -14.52
CA VAL A 179 -9.56 8.63 -14.83
C VAL A 179 -10.31 7.52 -15.58
N GLU A 180 -9.69 6.94 -16.61
CA GLU A 180 -10.26 5.81 -17.35
C GLU A 180 -10.58 4.63 -16.44
N LEU A 181 -9.66 4.29 -15.53
CA LEU A 181 -9.87 3.23 -14.55
C LEU A 181 -11.04 3.56 -13.61
N PHE A 182 -11.11 4.79 -13.10
CA PHE A 182 -12.21 5.20 -12.22
C PHE A 182 -13.56 5.04 -12.92
N ASP A 183 -13.67 5.49 -14.17
CA ASP A 183 -14.89 5.40 -14.95
C ASP A 183 -15.26 3.94 -15.22
N ALA A 184 -14.29 3.07 -15.47
CA ALA A 184 -14.52 1.64 -15.70
C ALA A 184 -14.99 0.89 -14.45
N VAL A 185 -14.66 1.36 -13.23
CA VAL A 185 -15.06 0.71 -11.97
C VAL A 185 -16.18 1.45 -11.23
N ARG A 186 -16.70 2.55 -11.79
CA ARG A 186 -17.63 3.47 -11.09
C ARG A 186 -18.88 2.79 -10.54
N ASP A 187 -19.40 1.82 -11.29
CA ASP A 187 -20.64 1.10 -10.96
C ASP A 187 -20.41 -0.14 -10.09
N ASP A 188 -19.15 -0.57 -9.92
CA ASP A 188 -18.77 -1.60 -8.96
C ASP A 188 -18.47 -0.94 -7.61
N LEU A 189 -19.44 -0.98 -6.70
CA LEU A 189 -19.32 -0.34 -5.38
C LEU A 189 -18.15 -0.89 -4.55
N GLN A 190 -17.82 -2.17 -4.68
CA GLN A 190 -16.73 -2.78 -3.94
C GLN A 190 -15.39 -2.30 -4.49
N LEU A 191 -15.18 -2.39 -5.81
CA LEU A 191 -13.95 -1.89 -6.42
C LEU A 191 -13.82 -0.37 -6.29
N ARG A 192 -14.90 0.39 -6.41
CA ARG A 192 -14.88 1.85 -6.23
C ARG A 192 -14.50 2.23 -4.80
N SER A 193 -15.10 1.61 -3.78
CA SER A 193 -14.72 1.90 -2.39
C SER A 193 -13.25 1.61 -2.09
N PHE A 194 -12.69 0.57 -2.72
CA PHE A 194 -11.28 0.21 -2.59
C PHE A 194 -10.33 1.13 -3.41
N LEU A 195 -10.65 1.42 -4.67
CA LEU A 195 -9.77 2.12 -5.61
C LEU A 195 -9.91 3.64 -5.56
N SER A 196 -11.09 4.16 -5.26
CA SER A 196 -11.38 5.60 -5.29
C SER A 196 -10.41 6.41 -4.42
N PRO A 197 -10.13 6.05 -3.14
CA PRO A 197 -9.14 6.77 -2.35
C PRO A 197 -7.74 6.79 -2.97
N ARG A 198 -7.33 5.69 -3.63
CA ARG A 198 -5.99 5.51 -4.23
C ARG A 198 -5.83 6.28 -5.53
N ILE A 199 -6.85 6.21 -6.38
CA ILE A 199 -6.93 6.95 -7.64
C ILE A 199 -6.93 8.46 -7.34
N LEU A 200 -7.82 8.91 -6.45
CA LEU A 200 -7.95 10.32 -6.13
C LEU A 200 -6.73 10.89 -5.40
N GLU A 201 -6.08 10.10 -4.54
CA GLU A 201 -4.80 10.47 -3.92
C GLU A 201 -3.69 10.63 -4.98
N SER A 202 -3.64 9.74 -5.97
CA SER A 202 -2.64 9.84 -7.05
C SER A 202 -2.90 11.00 -8.00
N LEU A 203 -4.16 11.23 -8.37
CA LEU A 203 -4.56 12.40 -9.16
C LEU A 203 -4.28 13.70 -8.40
N TYR A 204 -4.41 13.71 -7.07
CA TYR A 204 -4.04 14.86 -6.24
C TYR A 204 -2.56 15.22 -6.34
N VAL A 205 -1.69 14.21 -6.37
CA VAL A 205 -0.24 14.42 -6.50
C VAL A 205 0.14 14.83 -7.91
N LEU A 206 -0.43 14.17 -8.92
CA LEU A 206 -0.18 14.49 -10.34
C LEU A 206 -0.62 15.92 -10.68
N ALA A 207 -1.73 16.37 -10.09
CA ALA A 207 -2.28 17.71 -10.26
C ALA A 207 -2.43 18.15 -11.74
N ASP A 208 -2.70 17.20 -12.63
CA ASP A 208 -2.85 17.44 -14.06
C ASP A 208 -4.15 18.23 -14.34
N PRO A 209 -4.06 19.45 -14.92
CA PRO A 209 -5.25 20.25 -15.25
C PRO A 209 -6.25 19.56 -16.19
N SER A 210 -5.81 18.58 -16.99
CA SER A 210 -6.67 17.81 -17.89
C SER A 210 -7.75 17.00 -17.15
N THR A 211 -7.54 16.73 -15.87
CA THR A 211 -8.44 15.96 -14.98
C THR A 211 -9.56 16.81 -14.37
N LEU A 212 -9.56 18.14 -14.58
CA LEU A 212 -10.58 19.04 -14.04
C LEU A 212 -12.03 18.64 -14.41
N PRO A 213 -12.36 18.23 -15.65
CA PRO A 213 -13.70 17.77 -15.99
C PRO A 213 -14.15 16.57 -15.15
N PHE A 214 -13.24 15.62 -14.91
CA PHE A 214 -13.49 14.45 -14.08
C PHE A 214 -13.84 14.85 -12.64
N PHE A 215 -13.04 15.73 -12.02
CA PHE A 215 -13.33 16.21 -10.67
C PHE A 215 -14.65 16.98 -10.59
N ARG A 216 -15.00 17.78 -11.60
CA ARG A 216 -16.30 18.46 -11.66
C ARG A 216 -17.47 17.48 -11.70
N THR A 217 -17.34 16.35 -12.40
CA THR A 217 -18.35 15.29 -12.34
C THR A 217 -18.51 14.72 -10.93
N LEU A 218 -17.40 14.54 -10.20
CA LEU A 218 -17.44 14.04 -8.82
C LEU A 218 -18.08 15.04 -7.83
N LEU A 219 -18.10 16.34 -8.12
CA LEU A 219 -18.78 17.32 -7.25
C LEU A 219 -20.28 17.03 -7.08
N THR A 220 -20.90 16.35 -8.06
CA THR A 220 -22.33 16.01 -8.03
C THR A 220 -22.57 14.50 -7.88
N ALA A 221 -21.79 13.67 -8.57
CA ALA A 221 -21.98 12.21 -8.60
C ALA A 221 -21.06 11.42 -7.63
N GLY A 222 -20.15 12.12 -6.94
CA GLY A 222 -19.23 11.51 -5.99
C GLY A 222 -19.92 11.10 -4.68
N PHE A 223 -19.35 10.11 -4.00
CA PHE A 223 -19.81 9.73 -2.67
C PHE A 223 -19.47 10.79 -1.62
N THR A 224 -20.45 11.06 -0.76
CA THR A 224 -20.31 11.93 0.40
C THR A 224 -20.09 11.09 1.65
N ASP A 225 -19.12 11.49 2.46
CA ASP A 225 -18.84 10.92 3.79
C ASP A 225 -18.48 12.07 4.75
N GLN A 226 -18.60 11.86 6.05
CA GLN A 226 -18.11 12.80 7.05
C GLN A 226 -16.58 12.82 7.08
N ASP A 227 -15.95 11.66 6.93
CA ASP A 227 -14.52 11.52 6.83
C ASP A 227 -14.02 11.99 5.45
N PRO A 228 -13.15 13.02 5.38
CA PRO A 228 -12.52 13.46 4.13
C PRO A 228 -11.79 12.35 3.38
N GLU A 229 -11.30 11.31 4.07
CA GLU A 229 -10.55 10.21 3.43
C GLU A 229 -11.42 9.38 2.51
N HIS A 230 -12.67 9.17 2.91
CA HIS A 230 -13.68 8.37 2.23
C HIS A 230 -14.65 9.21 1.38
N CYS A 231 -14.58 10.55 1.49
CA CYS A 231 -15.44 11.45 0.75
C CYS A 231 -14.84 11.87 -0.60
N GLU A 232 -15.36 11.30 -1.68
CA GLU A 232 -14.97 11.65 -3.06
C GLU A 232 -15.27 13.12 -3.39
N VAL A 233 -16.42 13.63 -2.93
CA VAL A 233 -16.81 15.04 -3.15
C VAL A 233 -15.82 16.00 -2.48
N THR A 234 -15.37 15.71 -1.26
CA THR A 234 -14.36 16.54 -0.58
C THR A 234 -13.02 16.49 -1.31
N ARG A 235 -12.57 15.32 -1.76
CA ARG A 235 -11.35 15.19 -2.58
C ARG A 235 -11.45 15.98 -3.89
N ALA A 236 -12.60 15.88 -4.56
CA ALA A 236 -12.87 16.62 -5.78
C ALA A 236 -12.90 18.14 -5.54
N LEU A 237 -13.50 18.60 -4.45
CA LEU A 237 -13.51 20.02 -4.07
C LEU A 237 -12.11 20.58 -3.82
N VAL A 238 -11.28 19.84 -3.08
CA VAL A 238 -9.87 20.21 -2.86
C VAL A 238 -9.16 20.35 -4.20
N MET A 239 -9.35 19.39 -5.12
CA MET A 239 -8.71 19.43 -6.43
C MET A 239 -9.21 20.55 -7.34
N VAL A 240 -10.52 20.77 -7.42
CA VAL A 240 -11.11 21.88 -8.18
C VAL A 240 -10.63 23.22 -7.64
N ARG A 241 -10.60 23.39 -6.31
CA ARG A 241 -10.09 24.60 -5.67
C ARG A 241 -8.61 24.81 -5.98
N ARG A 242 -7.79 23.76 -5.91
CA ARG A 242 -6.37 23.84 -6.22
C ARG A 242 -6.10 24.23 -7.68
N LEU A 243 -6.90 23.73 -8.62
CA LEU A 243 -6.75 24.00 -10.05
C LEU A 243 -7.36 25.34 -10.52
N THR A 244 -8.40 25.83 -9.83
CA THR A 244 -9.20 26.99 -10.29
C THR A 244 -9.19 28.19 -9.34
N GLY A 245 -8.76 27.99 -8.09
CA GLY A 245 -8.82 28.97 -7.01
C GLY A 245 -10.21 29.17 -6.39
N LYS A 246 -11.21 28.36 -6.75
CA LYS A 246 -12.62 28.56 -6.34
C LYS A 246 -13.23 27.30 -5.74
N VAL A 247 -14.18 27.47 -4.82
CA VAL A 247 -15.07 26.38 -4.37
C VAL A 247 -16.28 26.37 -5.30
N GLU A 248 -16.44 25.30 -6.10
CA GLU A 248 -17.55 25.18 -7.04
C GLU A 248 -18.80 24.56 -6.37
N PRO A 249 -20.01 24.77 -6.94
CA PRO A 249 -21.23 24.11 -6.49
C PRO A 249 -21.08 22.58 -6.44
N ASN A 250 -21.58 21.97 -5.37
CA ASN A 250 -21.38 20.55 -5.10
C ASN A 250 -22.52 19.97 -4.26
N SER A 251 -22.56 18.65 -4.13
CA SER A 251 -23.61 17.94 -3.40
C SER A 251 -23.40 17.89 -1.88
N LYS A 252 -22.22 18.22 -1.37
CA LYS A 252 -21.89 18.13 0.07
C LYS A 252 -22.21 19.40 0.85
N TYR A 253 -21.90 20.56 0.29
CA TYR A 253 -22.14 21.88 0.91
C TYR A 253 -23.22 22.61 0.13
N ALA A 254 -24.38 22.81 0.77
CA ALA A 254 -25.51 23.52 0.16
C ALA A 254 -25.17 24.98 -0.20
N ASP A 255 -24.33 25.62 0.62
CA ASP A 255 -23.76 26.94 0.36
C ASP A 255 -22.22 26.83 0.41
N PRO A 256 -21.52 26.88 -0.75
CA PRO A 256 -20.06 26.84 -0.82
C PRO A 256 -19.35 28.01 -0.12
N GLU A 257 -20.05 29.13 0.10
CA GLU A 257 -19.52 30.34 0.76
C GLU A 257 -19.84 30.35 2.26
N ALA A 258 -20.50 29.30 2.78
CA ALA A 258 -20.85 29.23 4.18
C ALA A 258 -19.59 29.31 5.08
N PRO A 259 -19.69 29.99 6.23
CA PRO A 259 -18.59 30.05 7.19
C PRO A 259 -18.10 28.65 7.56
N GLY A 260 -16.79 28.41 7.43
CA GLY A 260 -16.13 27.14 7.79
C GLY A 260 -15.91 26.14 6.64
N VAL A 261 -16.52 26.33 5.46
CA VAL A 261 -16.28 25.45 4.30
C VAL A 261 -14.83 25.50 3.85
N VAL A 262 -14.27 26.71 3.70
CA VAL A 262 -12.87 26.92 3.28
C VAL A 262 -11.89 26.32 4.30
N GLU A 263 -12.16 26.49 5.58
CA GLU A 263 -11.33 25.92 6.66
C GLU A 263 -11.36 24.39 6.63
N THR A 264 -12.55 23.80 6.46
CA THR A 264 -12.71 22.34 6.34
C THR A 264 -11.94 21.79 5.15
N LEU A 265 -12.01 22.47 4.00
CA LEU A 265 -11.26 22.08 2.80
C LEU A 265 -9.75 22.22 2.98
N ALA A 266 -9.28 23.25 3.69
CA ALA A 266 -7.86 23.40 4.01
C ALA A 266 -7.35 22.28 4.93
N GLN A 267 -8.14 21.90 5.94
CA GLN A 267 -7.80 20.77 6.82
C GLN A 267 -7.76 19.43 6.05
N ALA A 268 -8.70 19.22 5.13
CA ALA A 268 -8.69 18.06 4.25
C ALA A 268 -7.47 18.05 3.32
N GLU A 269 -7.11 19.19 2.74
CA GLU A 269 -5.92 19.34 1.90
C GLU A 269 -4.63 19.04 2.67
N ASP A 270 -4.49 19.54 3.90
CA ASP A 270 -3.36 19.21 4.77
C ASP A 270 -3.26 17.71 5.06
N LEU A 271 -4.40 17.05 5.27
CA LEU A 271 -4.45 15.61 5.47
C LEU A 271 -3.99 14.87 4.20
N PHE A 272 -4.48 15.25 3.02
CA PHE A 272 -4.06 14.60 1.77
C PHE A 272 -2.57 14.83 1.47
N ALA A 273 -2.06 16.03 1.74
CA ALA A 273 -0.65 16.37 1.56
C ALA A 273 0.27 15.48 2.39
N ARG A 274 -0.08 15.20 3.65
CA ARG A 274 0.71 14.33 4.54
C ARG A 274 0.85 12.88 4.05
N ARG A 275 -0.10 12.40 3.24
CA ARG A 275 -0.15 11.00 2.76
C ARG A 275 0.43 10.82 1.34
N SER A 276 0.57 11.92 0.61
CA SER A 276 0.99 11.97 -0.80
C SER A 276 2.26 11.18 -1.16
N GLY A 277 3.18 10.97 -0.21
CA GLY A 277 4.44 10.26 -0.44
C GLY A 277 4.49 8.78 -0.02
N THR A 278 3.40 8.20 0.47
CA THR A 278 3.41 6.83 1.03
C THR A 278 2.50 5.88 0.27
N LEU A 279 2.99 4.71 -0.13
CA LEU A 279 2.12 3.64 -0.65
C LEU A 279 1.51 2.84 0.50
N ARG A 280 0.28 2.35 0.29
CA ARG A 280 -0.41 1.49 1.24
C ARG A 280 -0.40 0.05 0.73
N PRO A 281 0.34 -0.86 1.40
CA PRO A 281 0.23 -2.28 1.10
C PRO A 281 -1.23 -2.74 1.17
N VAL A 282 -1.62 -3.57 0.22
CA VAL A 282 -2.91 -4.23 0.18
C VAL A 282 -2.73 -5.59 0.83
N THR A 283 -3.59 -5.93 1.78
CA THR A 283 -3.64 -7.28 2.33
C THR A 283 -4.11 -8.22 1.23
N VAL A 284 -3.18 -9.03 0.70
CA VAL A 284 -3.51 -10.15 -0.19
C VAL A 284 -3.90 -11.32 0.71
N ILE A 285 -5.18 -11.68 0.71
CA ILE A 285 -5.72 -12.88 1.37
C ILE A 285 -5.78 -14.00 0.33
#